data_AF-A0A6B2E0K2-F1
#
_entry.id   AF-A0A6B2E0K2-F1
#
_cell.length_a   1.000
_cell.length_b   1.000
_cell.length_c   1.000
_cell.angle_alpha   90.00
_cell.angle_beta   90.00
_cell.angle_gamma   90.00
#
_symmetry.space_group_name_H-M   'P 1'
#
loop_
_entity.id
_entity.type
_entity.pdbx_description
1 polymer ?
#
loop_
_entity_poly.entity_id
_entity_poly.type
_entity_poly.pdbx_seq_one_letter_code
_entity_poly.pdbx_strand_id
1 'polypeptide(L)'
;ELPGGIAAFTGREAELDRVLGLFAGTRHGVVVAIAGMAGVGKTALALEAGHRLARRFPDGSLHLDLRGHAADPPDPLDLLDRLIRELGGEPPTPLTLASASARFRT
;
A
#
# COMPACT_ATOMS: atom_id res chain seq x y z
N GLU A 1 0.84 8.02 4.64
CA GLU A 1 1.02 7.28 5.92
C GLU A 1 -0.04 6.18 6.07
N LEU A 2 0.19 5.17 6.93
CA LEU A 2 -0.84 4.16 7.22
C LEU A 2 -1.94 4.75 8.13
N PRO A 3 -3.22 4.40 7.92
CA PRO A 3 -4.29 4.68 8.88
C PRO A 3 -3.92 4.21 10.30
N GLY A 4 -4.60 4.75 11.32
CA GLY A 4 -4.40 4.33 12.70
C GLY A 4 -4.54 2.81 12.88
N GLY A 5 -3.71 2.24 13.75
CA GLY A 5 -3.70 0.81 14.02
C GLY A 5 -5.05 0.32 14.56
N ILE A 6 -5.30 -0.98 14.37
CA ILE A 6 -6.55 -1.61 14.79
C ILE A 6 -6.44 -1.95 16.27
N ALA A 7 -7.44 -1.55 17.07
CA ALA A 7 -7.40 -1.73 18.53
C ALA A 7 -7.28 -3.21 18.96
N ALA A 8 -7.81 -4.14 18.17
CA ALA A 8 -7.65 -5.58 18.36
C ALA A 8 -7.61 -6.30 17.01
N PHE A 9 -6.60 -7.14 16.81
CA PHE A 9 -6.47 -8.02 15.65
C PHE A 9 -6.40 -9.48 16.13
N THR A 10 -7.35 -10.32 15.72
CA THR A 10 -7.49 -11.70 16.22
C THR A 10 -7.99 -12.65 15.14
N GLY A 11 -7.63 -13.94 15.24
CA GLY A 11 -8.23 -15.04 14.46
C GLY A 11 -7.73 -15.13 13.02
N ARG A 12 -6.62 -14.46 12.72
CA ARG A 12 -5.99 -14.32 11.39
C ARG A 12 -4.47 -14.34 11.48
N GLU A 13 -3.94 -14.86 12.57
CA GLU A 13 -2.50 -14.90 12.89
C GLU A 13 -1.74 -15.71 11.84
N ALA A 14 -2.30 -16.83 11.39
CA ALA A 14 -1.69 -17.68 10.36
C ALA A 14 -1.56 -16.96 9.00
N GLU A 15 -2.60 -16.22 8.59
CA GLU A 15 -2.55 -15.42 7.36
C GLU A 15 -1.58 -14.24 7.51
N LEU A 16 -1.54 -13.59 8.67
CA LEU A 16 -0.58 -12.53 8.95
C LEU A 16 0.85 -13.06 8.85
N ASP A 17 1.16 -14.17 9.51
CA ASP A 17 2.48 -14.79 9.48
C ASP A 17 2.87 -15.20 8.05
N ARG A 18 1.92 -15.69 7.26
CA ARG A 18 2.14 -15.98 5.83
C ARG A 18 2.50 -14.73 5.05
N VAL A 19 1.81 -13.61 5.26
CA VAL A 19 2.14 -12.35 4.60
C VAL A 19 3.53 -11.87 5.01
N LEU A 20 3.83 -11.84 6.32
CA LEU A 20 5.13 -11.39 6.83
C LEU A 20 6.29 -12.27 6.33
N GLY A 21 6.06 -13.58 6.23
CA GLY A 21 7.03 -14.55 5.71
C GLY A 21 7.46 -14.27 4.27
N LEU A 22 6.58 -13.70 3.43
CA LEU A 22 6.93 -13.34 2.04
C LEU A 22 7.98 -12.22 1.96
N PHE A 23 8.10 -11.40 3.01
CA PHE A 23 9.09 -10.32 3.08
C PHE A 23 10.40 -10.76 3.74
N ALA A 24 10.49 -11.98 4.27
CA ALA A 24 11.71 -12.50 4.87
C ALA A 24 12.75 -12.82 3.78
N GLY A 25 13.97 -12.27 3.90
CA GLY A 25 15.09 -12.58 3.01
C GLY A 25 15.01 -12.04 1.57
N THR A 26 13.91 -11.38 1.17
CA THR A 26 13.80 -10.76 -0.16
C THR A 26 14.54 -9.42 -0.22
N ARG A 27 15.26 -9.21 -1.35
CA ARG A 27 15.83 -7.92 -1.75
C ARG A 27 15.02 -7.23 -2.86
N HIS A 28 13.98 -7.89 -3.38
CA HIS A 28 13.13 -7.39 -4.45
C HIS A 28 11.76 -6.97 -3.90
N GLY A 29 11.05 -6.12 -4.65
CA GLY A 29 9.68 -5.74 -4.33
C GLY A 29 8.73 -6.95 -4.29
N VAL A 30 7.91 -7.03 -3.24
CA VAL A 30 6.92 -8.09 -3.05
C VAL A 30 5.53 -7.51 -3.25
N VAL A 31 4.73 -8.16 -4.09
CA VAL A 31 3.31 -7.82 -4.28
C VAL A 31 2.47 -8.91 -3.65
N VAL A 32 1.57 -8.52 -2.75
CA VAL A 32 0.65 -9.45 -2.06
C VAL A 32 -0.79 -9.06 -2.38
N ALA A 33 -1.56 -10.00 -2.93
CA ALA A 33 -2.99 -9.84 -3.13
C ALA A 33 -3.77 -10.55 -2.02
N ILE A 34 -4.61 -9.81 -1.30
CA ILE A 34 -5.50 -10.35 -0.25
C ILE A 34 -6.92 -10.37 -0.79
N ALA A 35 -7.45 -11.56 -1.05
CA ALA A 35 -8.79 -11.79 -1.60
C ALA A 35 -9.69 -12.57 -0.62
N GLY A 36 -11.00 -12.41 -0.77
CA GLY A 36 -12.00 -13.01 0.12
C GLY A 36 -13.31 -12.23 0.15
N MET A 37 -14.33 -12.79 0.79
CA MET A 37 -15.69 -12.20 0.86
C MET A 37 -15.71 -10.78 1.44
N ALA A 38 -16.76 -10.02 1.14
CA ALA A 38 -17.00 -8.74 1.79
C ALA A 38 -17.07 -8.91 3.32
N GLY A 39 -16.53 -7.96 4.08
CA GLY A 39 -16.58 -7.99 5.55
C GLY A 39 -15.60 -8.97 6.24
N VAL A 40 -14.90 -9.86 5.52
CA VAL A 40 -13.98 -10.86 6.13
C VAL A 40 -12.69 -10.28 6.74
N GLY A 41 -12.56 -8.96 6.84
CA GLY A 41 -11.40 -8.31 7.45
C GLY A 41 -10.13 -8.26 6.58
N LYS A 42 -10.26 -8.23 5.24
CA LYS A 42 -9.10 -8.11 4.32
C LYS A 42 -8.28 -6.85 4.58
N THR A 43 -8.96 -5.70 4.69
CA THR A 43 -8.34 -4.42 5.00
C THR A 43 -7.67 -4.46 6.38
N ALA A 44 -8.30 -5.12 7.36
CA ALA A 44 -7.72 -5.28 8.68
C ALA A 44 -6.39 -6.05 8.64
N LEU A 45 -6.35 -7.17 7.91
CA LEU A 45 -5.12 -7.94 7.70
C LEU A 45 -4.04 -7.14 6.95
N ALA A 46 -4.42 -6.38 5.92
CA ALA A 46 -3.49 -5.56 5.15
C ALA A 46 -2.86 -4.45 6.01
N LEU A 47 -3.67 -3.77 6.82
CA LEU A 47 -3.20 -2.72 7.72
C LEU A 47 -2.28 -3.30 8.80
N GLU A 48 -2.69 -4.37 9.47
CA GLU A 48 -1.86 -5.02 10.50
C GLU A 48 -0.51 -5.46 9.93
N ALA A 49 -0.50 -6.11 8.75
CA ALA A 49 0.73 -6.48 8.06
C ALA A 49 1.58 -5.23 7.73
N GLY A 50 0.95 -4.17 7.22
CA GLY A 50 1.60 -2.88 6.95
C GLY A 50 2.27 -2.29 8.19
N HIS A 51 1.58 -2.24 9.34
CA HIS A 51 2.14 -1.73 10.59
C HIS A 51 3.32 -2.57 11.08
N ARG A 52 3.26 -3.91 10.98
CA ARG A 52 4.38 -4.78 11.36
C ARG A 52 5.58 -4.63 10.44
N LEU A 53 5.33 -4.45 9.14
CA LEU A 53 6.37 -4.27 8.12
C LEU A 53 6.96 -2.86 8.10
N ALA A 54 6.24 -1.84 8.58
CA ALA A 54 6.69 -0.45 8.53
C ALA A 54 8.10 -0.25 9.11
N ARG A 55 8.48 -1.01 10.15
CA ARG A 55 9.84 -0.97 10.74
C ARG A 55 10.95 -1.40 9.77
N ARG A 56 10.63 -2.17 8.73
CA ARG A 56 11.55 -2.64 7.69
C ARG A 56 11.69 -1.65 6.53
N PHE A 57 10.80 -0.66 6.44
CA PHE A 57 10.76 0.36 5.39
C PHE A 57 10.95 1.75 6.02
N PRO A 58 12.19 2.13 6.37
CA PRO A 58 12.47 3.39 7.06
C PRO A 58 12.10 4.62 6.22
N ASP A 59 12.04 4.46 4.89
CA ASP A 59 11.62 5.51 3.95
C ASP A 59 10.12 5.83 4.04
N GLY A 60 9.37 5.02 4.79
CA GLY A 60 7.97 5.27 5.11
C GLY A 60 7.03 4.22 4.54
N SER A 61 5.73 4.46 4.74
CA SER A 61 4.66 3.58 4.29
C SER A 61 3.46 4.41 3.88
N LEU A 62 2.86 4.06 2.74
CA LEU A 62 1.76 4.79 2.14
C LEU A 62 0.55 3.88 2.00
N HIS A 63 -0.62 4.46 2.23
CA HIS A 63 -1.90 3.79 2.02
C HIS A 63 -2.72 4.61 1.04
N LEU A 64 -3.18 3.95 -0.02
CA LEU A 64 -4.10 4.52 -1.01
C LEU A 64 -5.39 3.73 -1.03
N ASP A 65 -6.50 4.42 -0.82
CA ASP A 65 -7.82 3.88 -1.11
C ASP A 65 -8.13 4.09 -2.59
N LEU A 66 -8.05 3.01 -3.37
CA LEU A 66 -8.36 3.01 -4.80
C LEU A 66 -9.86 3.03 -5.09
N ARG A 67 -10.71 2.97 -4.06
CA ARG A 67 -12.17 2.96 -4.18
C ARG A 67 -12.68 1.94 -5.21
N GLY A 68 -12.04 0.76 -5.29
CA GLY A 68 -12.26 -0.21 -6.37
C GLY A 68 -13.66 -0.84 -6.47
N HIS A 69 -14.56 -0.53 -5.53
CA HIS A 69 -15.98 -0.92 -5.55
C HIS A 69 -16.93 0.27 -5.81
N ALA A 70 -16.39 1.49 -5.96
CA ALA A 70 -17.16 2.68 -6.27
C ALA A 70 -17.34 2.83 -7.78
N ALA A 71 -18.43 3.48 -8.19
CA ALA A 71 -18.69 3.79 -9.60
C ALA A 71 -17.69 4.82 -10.19
N ASP A 72 -16.99 5.55 -9.33
CA ASP A 72 -16.07 6.61 -9.69
C ASP A 72 -14.70 6.42 -8.99
N PRO A 73 -13.83 5.57 -9.55
CA PRO A 73 -12.48 5.39 -9.03
C PRO A 73 -11.63 6.66 -9.26
N PRO A 74 -10.63 6.93 -8.39
CA PRO A 74 -9.75 8.09 -8.57
C PRO A 74 -8.91 7.98 -9.85
N ASP A 75 -8.59 9.12 -10.47
CA ASP A 75 -7.70 9.19 -11.63
C ASP A 75 -6.29 8.69 -11.23
N PRO A 76 -5.72 7.70 -11.94
CA PRO A 76 -4.36 7.23 -11.69
C PRO A 76 -3.30 8.34 -11.68
N LEU A 77 -3.46 9.40 -12.48
CA LEU A 77 -2.53 10.52 -12.52
C LEU A 77 -2.54 11.31 -11.21
N ASP A 78 -3.73 11.57 -10.66
CA ASP A 78 -3.89 12.27 -9.38
C ASP A 78 -3.31 11.44 -8.22
N LEU A 79 -3.48 10.11 -8.26
CA LEU A 79 -2.90 9.20 -7.28
C LEU A 79 -1.37 9.20 -7.33
N LEU A 80 -0.79 9.16 -8.54
CA LEU A 80 0.65 9.18 -8.73
C LEU A 80 1.26 10.52 -8.33
N ASP A 81 0.64 11.65 -8.69
CA ASP A 81 1.07 12.98 -8.25
C ASP A 81 1.10 13.05 -6.71
N ARG A 82 0.03 12.59 -6.07
CA ARG A 82 -0.06 12.50 -4.60
C ARG A 82 1.04 11.63 -4.01
N LEU A 83 1.27 10.43 -4.54
CA LEU A 83 2.31 9.51 -4.06
C LEU A 83 3.71 10.13 -4.15
N ILE A 84 4.03 10.77 -5.27
CA ILE A 84 5.32 11.43 -5.47
C ILE A 84 5.53 12.50 -4.40
N ARG A 85 4.53 13.34 -4.16
CA ARG A 85 4.60 14.41 -3.14
C ARG A 85 4.70 13.86 -1.72
N GLU A 86 3.92 12.83 -1.37
CA GLU A 86 3.96 12.21 -0.03
C GLU A 86 5.32 11.55 0.27
N LEU A 87 6.05 11.09 -0.75
CA LEU A 87 7.43 10.60 -0.63
C LEU A 87 8.49 11.71 -0.62
N GLY A 88 8.08 12.98 -0.64
CA GLY A 88 9.00 14.12 -0.70
C GLY A 88 9.60 14.37 -2.10
N GLY A 89 9.07 13.71 -3.13
CA GLY A 89 9.45 13.92 -4.51
C GLY A 89 8.75 15.11 -5.16
N GLU A 90 9.37 15.67 -6.19
CA GLU A 90 8.75 16.66 -7.06
C GLU A 90 8.10 15.98 -8.28
N PRO A 91 6.84 16.31 -8.61
CA PRO A 91 6.18 15.80 -9.81
C PRO A 91 6.87 16.28 -11.09
N PRO A 92 6.92 15.44 -12.13
CA PRO A 92 7.54 15.81 -13.39
C PRO A 92 6.73 16.90 -14.11
N THR A 93 7.43 17.74 -14.85
CA THR A 93 6.82 18.70 -15.78
C THR A 93 7.24 18.32 -17.21
N PRO A 94 6.29 18.02 -18.13
CA PRO A 94 4.83 18.09 -17.97
C PRO A 94 4.28 16.92 -17.13
N LEU A 95 3.21 17.18 -16.36
CA LEU A 95 2.53 16.17 -15.55
C LEU A 95 1.65 15.28 -16.44
N THR A 96 2.17 14.10 -16.75
CA THR A 96 1.46 13.05 -17.50
C THR A 96 1.63 11.70 -16.82
N LEU A 97 0.70 10.76 -17.04
CA LEU A 97 0.77 9.43 -16.44
C LEU A 97 2.10 8.72 -16.74
N ALA A 98 2.59 8.85 -17.97
CA ALA A 98 3.88 8.29 -18.37
C ALA A 98 5.06 8.91 -17.61
N SER A 99 5.12 10.24 -17.54
CA SER A 99 6.18 10.95 -16.81
C SER A 99 6.16 10.66 -15.30
N ALA A 100 4.97 10.66 -14.68
CA ALA A 100 4.80 10.39 -13.25
C ALA A 100 5.15 8.94 -12.91
N SER A 101 4.72 7.99 -13.76
CA SER A 101 5.10 6.58 -13.62
C SER A 101 6.61 6.38 -13.74
N ALA A 102 7.28 7.08 -14.66
CA ALA A 102 8.72 7.02 -14.79
C ALA A 102 9.43 7.57 -13.55
N ARG A 103 8.98 8.72 -13.02
CA ARG A 103 9.51 9.34 -11.81
C ARG A 103 9.35 8.44 -10.58
N PHE A 104 8.24 7.72 -10.46
CA PHE A 104 7.99 6.84 -9.31
C PHE A 104 8.84 5.55 -9.32
N ARG A 105 9.39 5.14 -10.48
CA ARG A 105 10.20 3.91 -10.61
C ARG A 105 11.69 4.13 -10.34
N THR A 106 12.14 5.37 -10.31
CA THR A 106 13.56 5.78 -10.17
C THR A 106 13.82 6.38 -8.81
#